data_AF-A0A285CHM8-F1
#
_entry.id   AF-A0A285CHM8-F1
#
_cell.length_a   1.000
_cell.length_b   1.000
_cell.length_c   1.000
_cell.angle_alpha   90.00
_cell.angle_beta   90.00
_cell.angle_gamma   90.00
#
_symmetry.space_group_name_H-M   'P 1'
#
loop_
_entity.id
_entity.type
_entity.pdbx_description
1 polymer ?
#
loop_
_entity_poly.entity_id
_entity_poly.type
_entity_poly.pdbx_seq_one_letter_code
_entity_poly.pdbx_strand_id
1 'polypeptide(L)'
;MFNERDALKLRLEQLAEQEERFLKIFREEREIIFNKLRELDEKNPAAQATAESIKAEELPIAEAPKIYAEPQVNPVTQGSKRGRKPTVTPEKEAAIEILKMHPEGMKGVDLQRAVEEATGSSIANMTTFMKSVENLDPSVQKPNRGTYIYVDSDSPFLED
;
A
#
# COMPACT_ATOMS: atom_id res chain seq x y z
N MET A 1 -11.54 8.98 41.07
CA MET A 1 -12.23 8.27 39.97
C MET A 1 -11.71 8.83 38.67
N PHE A 2 -11.41 7.98 37.69
CA PHE A 2 -10.92 8.42 36.38
C PHE A 2 -12.11 8.91 35.56
N ASN A 3 -12.12 10.20 35.24
CA ASN A 3 -13.24 10.84 34.55
C ASN A 3 -12.93 10.98 33.05
N GLU A 4 -13.96 11.20 32.24
CA GLU A 4 -13.83 11.37 30.78
C GLU A 4 -12.79 12.45 30.39
N ARG A 5 -12.76 13.56 31.15
CA ARG A 5 -11.77 14.63 30.95
C ARG A 5 -10.33 14.14 31.12
N ASP A 6 -10.08 13.25 32.06
CA ASP A 6 -8.75 12.71 32.31
C ASP A 6 -8.36 11.66 31.25
N ALA A 7 -9.35 10.91 30.73
CA ALA A 7 -9.17 10.04 29.57
C ALA A 7 -8.76 10.81 28.31
N LEU A 8 -9.41 11.94 28.05
CA LEU A 8 -9.09 12.78 26.90
C LEU A 8 -7.70 13.42 27.01
N LYS A 9 -7.30 13.87 28.21
CA LYS A 9 -5.93 14.39 28.44
C LYS A 9 -4.88 13.32 28.18
N LEU A 10 -5.08 12.12 28.71
CA LEU A 10 -4.17 10.99 28.47
C LEU A 10 -4.08 10.66 26.98
N ARG A 11 -5.21 10.71 26.26
CA ARG A 11 -5.23 10.45 24.82
C ARG A 11 -4.46 11.52 24.03
N LEU A 12 -4.55 12.78 24.43
CA LEU A 12 -3.78 13.86 23.80
C LEU A 12 -2.27 13.69 24.00
N GLU A 13 -1.85 13.28 25.20
CA GLU A 13 -0.44 12.99 25.49
C GLU A 13 0.08 11.83 24.63
N GLN A 14 -0.69 10.74 24.52
CA GLN A 14 -0.36 9.63 23.62
C GLN A 14 -0.27 10.05 22.15
N LEU A 15 -1.14 10.95 21.69
CA LEU A 15 -1.08 11.46 20.31
C LEU A 15 0.19 12.28 20.08
N ALA A 16 0.56 13.15 21.03
CA ALA A 16 1.80 13.94 20.94
C ALA A 16 3.04 13.04 20.88
N GLU A 17 3.11 11.99 21.71
CA GLU A 17 4.19 10.99 21.66
C GLU A 17 4.25 10.25 20.32
N GLN A 18 3.09 9.89 19.76
CA GLN A 18 2.99 9.24 18.46
C GLN A 18 3.44 10.16 17.33
N GLU A 19 3.03 11.43 17.35
CA GLU A 19 3.44 12.45 16.39
C GLU A 19 4.96 12.63 16.37
N GLU A 20 5.59 12.78 17.54
CA GLU A 20 7.04 12.92 17.65
C GLU A 20 7.76 11.70 17.08
N ARG A 21 7.29 10.50 17.41
CA ARG A 21 7.85 9.25 16.90
C ARG A 21 7.76 9.17 15.38
N PHE A 22 6.62 9.50 14.78
CA PHE A 22 6.46 9.47 13.33
C PHE A 22 7.34 10.51 12.65
N LEU A 23 7.41 11.74 13.17
CA LEU A 23 8.28 12.79 12.63
C LEU A 23 9.76 12.34 12.62
N LYS A 24 10.20 11.62 13.65
CA LYS A 24 11.55 11.06 13.71
C LYS A 24 11.77 10.02 12.60
N ILE A 25 10.86 9.06 12.46
CA ILE A 25 10.94 8.02 11.42
C ILE A 25 10.99 8.66 10.02
N PHE A 26 10.11 9.62 9.74
CA PHE A 26 10.11 10.31 8.45
C PHE A 26 11.41 11.05 8.16
N ARG A 27 12.03 11.66 9.19
CA ARG A 27 13.35 12.31 9.04
C ARG A 27 14.43 11.28 8.71
N GLU A 28 14.47 10.16 9.42
CA GLU A 28 15.42 9.07 9.17
C GLU A 28 15.25 8.49 7.76
N GLU A 29 14.02 8.20 7.34
CA GLU A 29 13.72 7.74 5.97
C GLU A 29 14.16 8.75 4.91
N ARG A 30 13.89 10.04 5.15
CA ARG A 30 14.32 11.12 4.26
C ARG A 30 15.85 11.18 4.15
N GLU A 31 16.56 11.03 5.26
CA GLU A 31 18.03 11.02 5.25
C GLU A 31 18.59 9.81 4.50
N ILE A 32 18.00 8.63 4.68
CA ILE A 32 18.37 7.43 3.92
C ILE A 32 18.20 7.66 2.42
N ILE A 33 17.06 8.19 1.99
CA ILE A 33 16.79 8.50 0.58
C ILE A 33 17.81 9.53 0.07
N PHE A 34 18.05 10.60 0.82
CA PHE A 34 18.98 11.65 0.42
C PHE A 34 20.41 11.13 0.25
N ASN A 35 20.89 10.31 1.20
CA ASN A 35 22.19 9.66 1.10
C ASN A 35 22.25 8.74 -0.12
N LYS A 36 21.16 8.01 -0.40
CA LYS A 36 21.13 7.12 -1.56
C LYS A 36 21.17 7.89 -2.89
N LEU A 37 20.44 9.00 -2.99
CA LEU A 37 20.48 9.88 -4.15
C LEU A 37 21.89 10.43 -4.36
N ARG A 38 22.54 10.92 -3.29
CA ARG A 38 23.92 11.40 -3.35
C ARG A 38 24.89 10.33 -3.84
N GLU A 39 24.79 9.10 -3.35
CA GLU A 39 25.61 7.98 -3.84
C GLU A 39 25.39 7.72 -5.34
N LEU A 40 24.16 7.84 -5.82
CA LEU A 40 23.83 7.63 -7.23
C LEU A 40 24.37 8.76 -8.11
N ASP A 41 24.29 10.00 -7.63
CA ASP A 41 24.86 11.18 -8.31
C ASP A 41 26.39 11.09 -8.39
N GLU A 42 27.07 10.62 -7.34
CA GLU A 42 28.52 10.37 -7.34
C GLU A 42 28.93 9.26 -8.32
N LYS A 43 28.10 8.22 -8.47
CA LYS A 43 28.34 7.09 -9.38
C LYS A 43 27.98 7.39 -10.84
N ASN A 44 27.21 8.45 -11.10
CA ASN A 44 26.81 8.86 -12.44
C ASN A 44 27.34 10.26 -12.78
N PRO A 45 28.62 10.39 -13.19
CA PRO A 45 29.21 11.69 -13.53
C PRO A 45 28.52 12.37 -14.73
N ALA A 46 27.74 11.64 -15.54
CA ALA A 46 26.94 12.23 -16.62
C ALA A 46 25.72 13.04 -16.11
N ALA A 47 25.21 12.74 -14.91
CA ALA A 47 24.15 13.51 -14.26
C ALA A 47 24.68 14.80 -13.59
N GLN A 48 25.96 14.84 -13.23
CA GLN A 48 26.61 16.01 -12.63
C GLN A 48 26.75 17.16 -13.65
N ALA A 49 27.03 16.85 -14.92
CA ALA A 49 27.15 17.86 -15.99
C ALA A 49 25.83 18.59 -16.31
N THR A 50 24.68 17.97 -16.04
CA THR A 50 23.35 18.60 -16.20
C THR A 50 22.88 19.38 -14.96
N ALA A 51 23.44 19.10 -13.78
CA ALA A 51 23.12 19.82 -12.55
C ALA A 51 23.96 21.11 -12.39
N GLU A 52 25.18 21.14 -12.96
CA GLU A 52 26.03 22.33 -12.95
C GLU A 52 25.52 23.44 -13.88
N SER A 53 24.74 23.14 -14.91
CA SER A 53 24.11 24.15 -15.78
C SER A 53 22.86 24.81 -15.18
N ILE A 54 22.35 24.30 -14.05
CA ILE A 54 21.20 24.88 -13.32
C ILE A 54 21.67 25.77 -12.14
N LYS A 55 22.96 25.75 -11.78
CA LYS A 55 23.53 26.53 -10.66
C LYS A 55 23.68 28.04 -10.91
N ALA A 56 23.29 28.57 -12.07
CA ALA A 56 23.52 29.97 -12.44
C ALA A 56 22.31 30.93 -12.23
N GLU A 57 21.20 30.49 -11.63
CA GLU A 57 20.12 31.38 -11.21
C GLU A 57 19.86 31.26 -9.70
N GLU A 58 20.67 31.95 -8.91
CA GLU A 58 20.27 32.36 -7.56
C GLU A 58 19.12 33.38 -7.69
N LEU A 59 17.88 32.90 -7.54
CA LEU A 59 16.73 33.78 -7.34
C LEU A 59 16.80 34.39 -5.94
N PRO A 60 16.62 35.72 -5.80
CA PRO A 60 16.73 36.39 -4.51
C PRO A 60 15.65 35.87 -3.56
N ILE A 61 16.05 35.58 -2.32
CA ILE A 61 15.16 35.25 -1.21
C ILE A 61 14.29 36.48 -0.93
N ALA A 62 13.16 36.57 -1.63
CA ALA A 62 12.14 37.55 -1.36
C ALA A 62 11.33 37.14 -0.12
N GLU A 63 11.31 38.05 0.83
CA GLU A 63 10.52 38.07 2.06
C GLU A 63 9.14 37.40 1.93
N ALA A 64 8.83 36.52 2.87
CA ALA A 64 7.58 35.79 2.93
C ALA A 64 6.36 36.72 3.03
N PRO A 65 5.42 36.69 2.06
CA PRO A 65 4.10 37.23 2.30
C PRO A 65 3.29 36.19 3.09
N LYS A 66 2.90 36.55 4.32
CA LYS A 66 1.86 35.84 5.08
C LYS A 66 0.55 35.93 4.31
N ILE A 67 0.30 34.98 3.42
CA ILE A 67 -1.03 34.72 2.90
C ILE A 67 -1.57 33.56 3.73
N TYR A 68 -2.30 33.88 4.80
CA TYR A 68 -3.30 32.96 5.32
C TYR A 68 -4.38 32.85 4.23
N ALA A 69 -4.12 32.02 3.23
CA ALA A 69 -5.16 31.55 2.34
C ALA A 69 -5.94 30.52 3.16
N GLU A 70 -7.15 30.89 3.56
CA GLU A 70 -8.13 29.92 4.03
C GLU A 70 -8.12 28.72 3.09
N PRO A 71 -8.12 27.48 3.60
CA PRO A 71 -8.20 26.31 2.74
C PRO A 71 -9.58 26.36 2.07
N GLN A 72 -9.60 26.87 0.84
CA GLN A 72 -10.69 26.70 -0.08
C GLN A 72 -10.84 25.19 -0.27
N VAL A 73 -11.82 24.64 0.46
CA VAL A 73 -12.33 23.28 0.30
C VAL A 73 -12.82 23.17 -1.13
N ASN A 74 -11.91 22.75 -2.01
CA ASN A 74 -12.29 22.19 -3.29
C ASN A 74 -13.25 21.04 -2.96
N PRO A 75 -14.49 21.03 -3.46
CA PRO A 75 -15.31 19.84 -3.32
C PRO A 75 -14.51 18.74 -4.01
N VAL A 76 -14.05 17.78 -3.20
CA VAL A 76 -13.51 16.52 -3.68
C VAL A 76 -14.51 16.05 -4.72
N THR A 77 -14.14 16.12 -5.99
CA THR A 77 -14.86 15.43 -7.04
C THR A 77 -14.81 13.99 -6.60
N GLN A 78 -15.89 13.53 -5.99
CA GLN A 78 -16.10 12.13 -5.70
C GLN A 78 -16.08 11.48 -7.07
N GLY A 79 -14.89 11.02 -7.46
CA GLY A 79 -14.69 10.20 -8.63
C GLY A 79 -15.70 9.10 -8.50
N SER A 80 -16.73 9.18 -9.35
CA SER A 80 -17.80 8.23 -9.45
C SER A 80 -17.17 6.85 -9.37
N LYS A 81 -17.40 6.12 -8.26
CA LYS A 81 -17.11 4.69 -8.16
C LYS A 81 -18.06 3.98 -9.11
N ARG A 82 -17.88 4.20 -10.42
CA ARG A 82 -18.52 3.38 -11.45
C ARG A 82 -17.98 1.99 -11.20
N GLY A 83 -18.85 1.09 -10.77
CA GLY A 83 -18.53 -0.30 -10.49
C GLY A 83 -17.80 -0.89 -11.69
N ARG A 84 -16.47 -0.95 -11.58
CA ARG A 84 -15.63 -1.59 -12.58
C ARG A 84 -15.86 -3.07 -12.36
N LYS A 85 -16.53 -3.73 -13.31
CA LYS A 85 -16.79 -5.16 -13.26
C LYS A 85 -15.47 -5.89 -13.03
N PRO A 86 -15.42 -6.93 -12.18
CA PRO A 86 -14.21 -7.71 -11.99
C PRO A 86 -13.78 -8.29 -13.34
N THR A 87 -12.61 -7.86 -13.82
CA THR A 87 -12.02 -8.40 -15.05
C THR A 87 -11.41 -9.75 -14.73
N VAL A 88 -11.83 -10.78 -15.49
CA VAL A 88 -11.22 -12.11 -15.48
C VAL A 88 -9.90 -12.03 -16.23
N THR A 89 -8.83 -12.52 -15.62
CA THR A 89 -7.50 -12.60 -16.21
C THR A 89 -6.96 -14.02 -15.96
N PRO A 90 -6.09 -14.55 -16.84
CA PRO A 90 -5.62 -15.94 -16.72
C PRO A 90 -4.92 -16.20 -15.38
N GLU A 91 -4.28 -15.19 -14.78
CA GLU A 91 -3.65 -15.31 -13.46
C GLU A 91 -4.69 -15.54 -12.36
N LYS A 92 -5.87 -14.91 -12.46
CA LYS A 92 -6.94 -15.07 -11.47
C LYS A 92 -7.61 -16.43 -11.60
N GLU A 93 -7.82 -16.91 -12.82
CA GLU A 93 -8.35 -18.25 -13.07
C GLU A 93 -7.38 -19.31 -12.54
N ALA A 94 -6.08 -19.19 -12.87
CA ALA A 94 -5.03 -20.07 -12.35
C ALA A 94 -4.98 -20.06 -10.81
N ALA A 95 -5.13 -18.89 -10.18
CA ALA A 95 -5.16 -18.80 -8.72
C ALA A 95 -6.34 -19.57 -8.11
N ILE A 96 -7.52 -19.51 -8.73
CA ILE A 96 -8.72 -20.24 -8.28
C ILE A 96 -8.51 -21.76 -8.46
N GLU A 97 -7.97 -22.20 -9.60
CA GLU A 97 -7.70 -23.61 -9.86
C GLU A 97 -6.68 -24.19 -8.87
N ILE A 98 -5.59 -23.47 -8.62
CA ILE A 98 -4.57 -23.87 -7.64
C ILE A 98 -5.18 -23.99 -6.25
N LEU A 99 -6.03 -23.04 -5.84
CA LEU A 99 -6.69 -23.11 -4.52
C LEU A 99 -7.70 -24.26 -4.43
N LYS A 100 -8.38 -24.62 -5.52
CA LYS A 100 -9.25 -25.82 -5.58
C LYS A 100 -8.45 -27.12 -5.41
N MET A 101 -7.21 -27.17 -5.87
CA MET A 101 -6.33 -28.32 -5.69
C MET A 101 -5.78 -28.46 -4.26
N HIS A 102 -5.82 -27.38 -3.47
CA HIS A 102 -5.25 -27.29 -2.13
C HIS A 102 -6.30 -26.90 -1.08
N PRO A 103 -7.21 -27.83 -0.70
CA PRO A 103 -8.29 -27.54 0.25
C PRO A 103 -7.80 -27.15 1.65
N GLU A 104 -6.60 -27.58 2.05
CA GLU A 104 -5.94 -27.17 3.30
C GLU A 104 -5.52 -25.69 3.34
N GLY A 105 -5.51 -25.04 2.18
CA GLY A 105 -5.07 -23.67 2.00
C GLY A 105 -3.59 -23.52 1.68
N MET A 106 -3.28 -22.41 1.03
CA MET A 106 -1.96 -22.08 0.54
C MET A 106 -1.46 -20.76 1.12
N LYS A 107 -0.18 -20.71 1.48
CA LYS A 107 0.48 -19.46 1.86
C LYS A 107 0.55 -18.54 0.66
N GLY A 108 0.37 -17.24 0.87
CA GLY A 108 0.34 -16.25 -0.20
C GLY A 108 1.64 -16.20 -1.02
N VAL A 109 2.79 -16.48 -0.42
CA VAL A 109 4.08 -16.54 -1.14
C VAL A 109 4.14 -17.75 -2.07
N ASP A 110 3.68 -18.91 -1.61
CA ASP A 110 3.65 -20.13 -2.41
C ASP A 110 2.60 -20.04 -3.53
N LEU A 111 1.44 -19.46 -3.22
CA LEU A 111 0.39 -19.16 -4.20
C LEU A 111 0.89 -18.20 -5.26
N GLN A 112 1.64 -17.16 -4.88
CA GLN A 112 2.26 -16.25 -5.83
C GLN A 112 3.12 -17.02 -6.82
N ARG A 113 4.08 -17.80 -6.31
CA ARG A 113 5.02 -18.54 -7.14
C ARG A 113 4.29 -19.51 -8.07
N ALA A 114 3.30 -20.24 -7.57
CA ALA A 114 2.54 -21.20 -8.36
C ALA A 114 1.75 -20.53 -9.50
N VAL A 115 1.15 -19.36 -9.25
CA VAL A 115 0.43 -18.60 -10.28
C VAL A 115 1.40 -18.01 -11.30
N GLU A 116 2.53 -17.45 -10.87
CA GLU A 116 3.55 -16.90 -11.77
C GLU A 116 4.19 -18.00 -12.64
N GLU A 117 4.40 -19.20 -12.09
CA GLU A 117 4.92 -20.36 -12.82
C GLU A 117 3.91 -20.88 -13.85
N ALA A 118 2.62 -20.93 -13.50
CA ALA A 118 1.56 -21.37 -14.40
C ALA A 118 1.28 -20.38 -15.54
N THR A 119 1.40 -19.07 -15.27
CA THR A 119 0.98 -18.02 -16.23
C THR A 119 2.13 -17.27 -16.90
N GLY A 120 3.35 -17.39 -16.38
CA GLY A 120 4.52 -16.63 -16.85
C GLY A 120 4.45 -15.12 -16.54
N SER A 121 3.45 -14.66 -15.79
CA SER A 121 3.22 -13.25 -15.47
C SER A 121 3.41 -12.98 -13.98
N SER A 122 4.19 -11.95 -13.62
CA SER A 122 4.49 -11.63 -12.23
C SER A 122 3.39 -10.81 -11.54
N ILE A 123 3.09 -11.17 -10.30
CA ILE A 123 2.11 -10.50 -9.45
C ILE A 123 2.82 -9.46 -8.58
N ALA A 124 2.68 -8.18 -8.92
CA ALA A 124 3.35 -7.10 -8.19
C ALA A 124 2.83 -6.91 -6.74
N ASN A 125 1.51 -6.98 -6.53
CA ASN A 125 0.91 -6.81 -5.20
C ASN A 125 -0.11 -7.92 -4.92
N MET A 126 0.34 -8.91 -4.17
CA MET A 126 -0.47 -10.08 -3.79
C MET A 126 -1.77 -9.72 -3.06
N THR A 127 -1.77 -8.69 -2.21
CA THR A 127 -2.98 -8.33 -1.44
C THR A 127 -4.06 -7.76 -2.34
N THR A 128 -3.70 -6.86 -3.26
CA THR A 128 -4.64 -6.28 -4.22
C THR A 128 -5.11 -7.32 -5.21
N PHE A 129 -4.20 -8.19 -5.66
CA PHE A 129 -4.50 -9.30 -6.55
C PHE A 129 -5.53 -10.25 -5.91
N MET A 130 -5.28 -10.74 -4.69
CA MET A 130 -6.21 -11.66 -4.03
C MET A 130 -7.55 -11.04 -3.70
N LYS A 131 -7.61 -9.76 -3.30
CA LYS A 131 -8.91 -9.05 -3.19
C LYS A 131 -9.68 -9.08 -4.50
N SER A 132 -8.99 -9.00 -5.64
CA SER A 132 -9.64 -9.08 -6.96
C SER A 132 -10.08 -10.49 -7.33
N VAL A 133 -9.41 -11.53 -6.81
CA VAL A 133 -9.79 -12.94 -6.94
C VAL A 133 -11.00 -13.25 -6.05
N GLU A 134 -10.99 -12.82 -4.79
CA GLU A 134 -12.12 -12.94 -3.85
C GLU A 134 -13.40 -12.28 -4.40
N ASN A 135 -13.25 -11.13 -5.08
CA ASN A 135 -14.38 -10.46 -5.74
C ASN A 135 -14.87 -11.20 -7.00
N LEU A 136 -14.03 -12.06 -7.60
CA LEU A 136 -14.38 -12.82 -8.79
C LEU A 136 -15.05 -14.15 -8.41
N ASP A 137 -14.49 -14.86 -7.43
CA ASP A 137 -15.06 -16.07 -6.85
C ASP A 137 -15.14 -15.94 -5.32
N PRO A 138 -16.34 -15.70 -4.75
CA PRO A 138 -16.55 -15.58 -3.31
C PRO A 138 -16.20 -16.83 -2.50
N SER A 139 -15.98 -17.98 -3.15
CA SER A 139 -15.53 -19.23 -2.52
C SER A 139 -14.08 -19.14 -2.06
N VAL A 140 -13.28 -18.22 -2.64
CA VAL A 140 -11.92 -17.94 -2.19
C VAL A 140 -11.98 -17.09 -0.93
N GLN A 141 -11.37 -17.57 0.15
CA GLN A 141 -11.37 -16.88 1.44
C GLN A 141 -9.97 -16.76 2.04
N LYS A 142 -9.82 -15.77 2.93
CA LYS A 142 -8.60 -15.48 3.66
C LYS A 142 -8.79 -15.74 5.16
N PRO A 143 -8.57 -16.98 5.63
CA PRO A 143 -8.81 -17.34 7.03
C PRO A 143 -7.78 -16.69 7.97
N ASN A 144 -6.53 -16.56 7.52
CA ASN A 144 -5.42 -16.03 8.31
C ASN A 144 -4.56 -15.06 7.51
N ARG A 145 -3.71 -14.29 8.22
CA ARG A 145 -2.77 -13.37 7.57
C ARG A 145 -1.84 -14.15 6.62
N GLY A 146 -1.97 -13.88 5.33
CA GLY A 146 -1.09 -14.45 4.29
C GLY A 146 -1.39 -15.91 3.96
N THR A 147 -2.57 -16.43 4.28
CA THR A 147 -3.03 -17.77 3.87
C THR A 147 -4.39 -17.64 3.19
N TYR A 148 -4.60 -18.40 2.12
CA TYR A 148 -5.83 -18.41 1.32
C TYR A 148 -6.34 -19.84 1.14
N ILE A 149 -7.66 -20.02 1.15
CA ILE A 149 -8.33 -21.32 0.99
C ILE A 149 -9.43 -21.20 -0.07
N TYR A 150 -9.80 -22.32 -0.68
CA TYR A 150 -11.05 -22.47 -1.40
C TYR A 150 -12.07 -23.16 -0.49
N VAL A 151 -13.23 -22.56 -0.29
CA VAL A 151 -14.34 -23.16 0.47
C VAL A 151 -15.43 -23.54 -0.54
N ASP A 152 -15.54 -24.83 -0.82
CA ASP A 152 -16.65 -25.35 -1.62
C ASP A 152 -17.96 -25.05 -0.88
N SER A 153 -18.76 -24.13 -1.41
CA SER A 153 -20.07 -23.76 -0.83
C SER A 153 -21.11 -24.88 -0.95
N ASP A 154 -20.77 -25.96 -1.65
CA ASP A 154 -21.60 -27.15 -1.87
C ASP A 154 -21.29 -28.32 -0.91
N SER A 155 -20.47 -28.15 0.13
CA SER A 155 -20.25 -29.21 1.13
C SER A 155 -21.38 -29.23 2.19
N PRO A 156 -22.28 -30.24 2.19
CA PRO A 156 -23.50 -30.24 2.97
C PRO A 156 -23.35 -31.03 4.29
N PHE A 157 -22.27 -30.83 5.06
CA PHE A 157 -22.09 -31.54 6.32
C PHE A 157 -21.35 -30.71 7.37
N LEU A 158 -22.10 -30.24 8.36
CA LEU A 158 -21.82 -30.39 9.80
C LEU A 158 -23.01 -29.83 10.60
N GLU A 159 -24.11 -30.60 10.60
CA GLU A 159 -24.95 -30.70 11.80
C GLU A 159 -24.55 -32.02 12.47
N ASP A 160 -24.06 -31.93 13.71
CA ASP A 160 -24.15 -32.97 14.74
C ASP A 160 -24.33 -32.27 16.10
#